data_AF-A0A512B606-F1
#
_entry.id   AF-A0A512B606-F1
#
_cell.length_a   1.000
_cell.length_b   1.000
_cell.length_c   1.000
_cell.angle_alpha   90.00
_cell.angle_beta   90.00
_cell.angle_gamma   90.00
#
_symmetry.space_group_name_H-M   'P 1'
#
loop_
_entity.id
_entity.type
_entity.pdbx_description
1 polymer ?
#
loop_
_entity_poly.entity_id
_entity_poly.type
_entity_poly.pdbx_seq_one_letter_code
_entity_poly.pdbx_strand_id
1 'polypeptide(L)'
;MAKTYKVTVELNTEATLQLFRLEGYVIALTRTLDNAYRISISNFPIEGELDYYVHCTGWNKTPWSLKISVDDKDITPVPIKGEIEKGYSAVRGSIKF
;
A
#
# COMPACT_ATOMS: atom_id res chain seq x y z
N MET A 1 10.49 22.66 -4.55
CA MET A 1 9.08 22.33 -4.31
C MET A 1 8.89 20.89 -4.75
N ALA A 2 8.51 20.00 -3.83
CA ALA A 2 8.12 18.64 -4.18
C ALA A 2 6.96 18.70 -5.17
N LYS A 3 7.00 17.89 -6.24
CA LYS A 3 5.84 17.74 -7.11
C LYS A 3 4.78 16.97 -6.32
N THR A 4 3.54 17.43 -6.40
CA THR A 4 2.40 16.75 -5.79
C THR A 4 1.67 15.94 -6.86
N TYR A 5 1.23 14.75 -6.48
CA TYR A 5 0.59 13.79 -7.36
C TYR A 5 -0.73 13.31 -6.77
N LYS A 6 -1.63 12.86 -7.64
CA LYS A 6 -2.80 12.09 -7.21
C LYS A 6 -2.36 10.65 -6.96
N VAL A 7 -2.46 10.18 -5.72
CA VAL A 7 -2.09 8.81 -5.34
C VAL A 7 -3.33 8.03 -4.97
N THR A 8 -3.50 6.86 -5.59
CA THR A 8 -4.51 5.88 -5.21
C THR A 8 -3.82 4.63 -4.71
N VAL A 9 -4.22 4.13 -3.54
CA VAL A 9 -3.69 2.90 -2.96
C VAL A 9 -4.83 1.92 -2.78
N GLU A 10 -4.60 0.67 -3.16
CA GLU A 10 -5.47 -0.47 -2.92
C GLU A 10 -4.65 -1.63 -2.34
N LEU A 11 -5.01 -2.09 -1.15
CA LEU A 11 -4.46 -3.30 -0.54
C LEU A 11 -5.57 -4.34 -0.45
N ASN A 12 -5.49 -5.40 -1.26
CA ASN A 12 -6.44 -6.50 -1.24
C ASN A 12 -5.96 -7.57 -0.26
N THR A 13 -6.74 -7.82 0.80
CA THR A 13 -6.43 -8.88 1.78
C THR A 13 -7.60 -9.17 2.70
N GLU A 14 -7.76 -10.44 3.07
CA GLU A 14 -8.67 -10.85 4.16
C GLU A 14 -8.06 -10.62 5.55
N ALA A 15 -6.75 -10.32 5.62
CA ALA A 15 -6.06 -10.01 6.86
C ALA A 15 -6.46 -8.64 7.43
N THR A 16 -6.08 -8.40 8.69
CA THR A 16 -6.22 -7.10 9.32
C THR A 16 -5.00 -6.24 9.00
N LEU A 17 -5.22 -5.09 8.36
CA LEU A 17 -4.17 -4.08 8.19
C LEU A 17 -3.88 -3.43 9.55
N GLN A 18 -2.64 -3.51 10.01
CA GLN A 18 -2.19 -2.84 11.23
C GLN A 18 -1.59 -1.47 10.93
N LEU A 19 -0.78 -1.38 9.86
CA LEU A 19 -0.09 -0.15 9.52
C LEU A 19 0.20 -0.09 8.01
N PHE A 20 -0.10 1.04 7.40
CA PHE A 20 0.36 1.39 6.08
C PHE A 20 1.09 2.73 6.13
N ARG A 21 2.26 2.80 5.50
CA ARG A 21 3.00 4.05 5.32
C ARG A 21 3.39 4.27 3.87
N LEU A 22 3.42 5.55 3.51
CA LEU A 22 3.88 6.04 2.22
C LEU A 22 4.76 7.26 2.46
N GLU A 23 5.98 7.31 1.91
CA GLU A 23 6.97 8.38 2.18
C GLU A 23 7.21 8.63 3.68
N GLY A 24 7.11 7.58 4.50
CA GLY A 24 7.22 7.69 5.96
C GLY A 24 5.97 8.23 6.68
N TYR A 25 4.97 8.76 5.96
CA TYR A 25 3.69 9.18 6.52
C TYR A 25 2.79 7.98 6.80
N VAL A 26 2.11 7.98 7.94
CA VAL A 26 1.06 6.98 8.25
C VAL A 26 -0.19 7.34 7.47
N ILE A 27 -0.64 6.44 6.61
CA ILE A 27 -1.80 6.65 5.74
C ILE A 27 -2.92 5.71 6.19
N ALA A 28 -4.05 6.29 6.61
CA ALA A 28 -5.22 5.54 7.04
C ALA A 28 -6.00 5.02 5.82
N LEU A 29 -5.92 3.72 5.55
CA LEU A 29 -6.71 3.10 4.49
C LEU A 29 -8.08 2.67 5.03
N THR A 30 -9.13 2.87 4.25
CA THR A 30 -10.50 2.49 4.60
C THR A 30 -10.79 1.07 4.12
N ARG A 31 -11.23 0.19 5.02
CA ARG A 31 -11.68 -1.16 4.65
C ARG A 31 -13.01 -1.11 3.91
N THR A 32 -13.09 -1.75 2.76
CA THR A 32 -14.29 -1.87 1.93
C THR A 32 -14.92 -3.26 2.06
N LEU A 33 -16.16 -3.41 1.56
CA LEU A 33 -16.95 -4.64 1.69
C LEU A 33 -16.36 -5.84 0.95
N ASP A 34 -15.53 -5.59 -0.07
CA ASP A 34 -14.84 -6.58 -0.89
C ASP A 34 -13.46 -6.99 -0.32
N ASN A 35 -13.23 -6.79 0.98
CA ASN A 35 -11.96 -7.11 1.65
C ASN A 35 -10.73 -6.43 1.02
N ALA A 36 -10.91 -5.18 0.59
CA ALA A 36 -9.82 -4.30 0.21
C ALA A 36 -9.69 -3.14 1.21
N TYR A 37 -8.50 -2.58 1.31
CA TYR A 37 -8.24 -1.32 1.99
C TYR A 37 -7.87 -0.28 0.94
N ARG A 38 -8.58 0.85 0.90
CA ARG A 38 -8.43 1.85 -0.16
C ARG A 38 -8.27 3.27 0.37
N ILE A 39 -7.54 4.09 -0.37
CA ILE A 39 -7.52 5.56 -0.23
C ILE A 39 -7.22 6.22 -1.57
N SER A 40 -7.70 7.45 -1.76
CA SER A 40 -7.25 8.34 -2.83
C SER A 40 -6.84 9.68 -2.22
N ILE A 41 -5.64 10.15 -2.56
CA ILE A 41 -5.03 11.37 -2.05
C ILE A 41 -4.76 12.27 -3.25
N SER A 42 -5.41 13.43 -3.33
CA SER A 42 -5.31 14.28 -4.52
C SER A 42 -3.99 15.04 -4.65
N ASN A 43 -3.35 15.36 -3.52
CA ASN A 43 -2.12 16.17 -3.46
C ASN A 43 -1.11 15.53 -2.52
N PHE A 44 -0.44 14.47 -2.96
CA PHE A 44 0.59 13.80 -2.18
C PHE A 44 1.98 14.20 -2.67
N PRO A 45 2.87 14.74 -1.82
CA PRO A 45 4.22 15.10 -2.23
C PRO A 45 5.06 13.83 -2.42
N ILE A 46 5.73 13.69 -3.58
CA ILE A 46 6.66 12.60 -3.84
C ILE A 46 8.00 13.18 -4.28
N GLU A 47 9.10 12.70 -3.68
CA GLU A 47 10.47 13.10 -4.00
C GLU A 47 11.32 11.88 -4.38
N GLY A 48 11.53 11.67 -5.69
CA GLY A 48 12.46 10.65 -6.18
C GLY A 48 11.85 9.25 -6.30
N GLU A 49 11.96 8.41 -5.27
CA GLU A 49 11.33 7.09 -5.22
C GLU A 49 10.12 7.13 -4.31
N LEU A 50 9.14 6.24 -4.52
CA LEU A 50 7.97 6.10 -3.66
C LEU A 50 8.18 4.97 -2.64
N ASP A 51 8.55 5.33 -1.42
CA ASP A 51 8.76 4.42 -0.29
C ASP A 51 7.42 3.98 0.31
N TYR A 52 7.25 2.67 0.48
CA TYR A 52 6.07 2.09 1.12
C TYR A 52 6.41 1.11 2.24
N TYR A 53 5.48 0.98 3.18
CA TYR A 53 5.50 -0.04 4.22
C TYR A 53 4.10 -0.59 4.45
N VAL A 54 3.96 -1.91 4.45
CA VAL A 54 2.73 -2.63 4.73
C VAL A 54 2.97 -3.56 5.92
N HIS A 55 2.08 -3.53 6.91
CA HIS A 55 2.05 -4.49 7.99
C HIS A 55 0.63 -5.01 8.19
N CYS A 56 0.46 -6.31 7.95
CA CYS A 56 -0.79 -7.03 8.11
C CYS A 56 -0.64 -8.13 9.17
N THR A 57 -1.72 -8.42 9.88
CA THR A 57 -1.83 -9.55 10.82
C THR A 57 -3.05 -10.39 10.49
N GLY A 58 -2.95 -11.70 10.66
CA GLY A 58 -4.07 -12.59 10.35
C GLY A 58 -3.71 -14.05 10.47
N TRP A 59 -4.47 -14.89 9.79
CA TRP A 59 -4.21 -16.31 9.71
C TRP A 59 -2.99 -16.60 8.85
N ASN A 60 -2.22 -17.61 9.22
CA ASN A 60 -1.09 -18.06 8.40
C ASN A 60 -1.59 -18.43 7.00
N LYS A 61 -0.77 -18.10 6.00
CA LYS A 61 -1.06 -18.31 4.58
C LYS A 61 -2.14 -17.41 3.97
N THR A 62 -2.63 -16.40 4.71
CA THR A 62 -3.50 -15.39 4.11
C THR A 62 -2.68 -14.50 3.18
N PRO A 63 -3.01 -14.42 1.88
CA PRO A 63 -2.28 -13.57 0.94
C PRO A 63 -2.72 -12.11 1.06
N TRP A 64 -1.87 -11.22 0.58
CA TRP A 64 -2.19 -9.83 0.35
C TRP A 64 -1.51 -9.32 -0.92
N SER A 65 -2.13 -8.34 -1.57
CA SER A 65 -1.54 -7.62 -2.70
C SER A 65 -1.77 -6.12 -2.58
N LEU A 66 -0.73 -5.34 -2.89
CA LEU A 66 -0.71 -3.89 -2.87
C LEU A 66 -0.59 -3.36 -4.29
N LYS A 67 -1.51 -2.48 -4.64
CA LYS A 67 -1.52 -1.70 -5.87
C LYS A 67 -1.43 -0.22 -5.53
N ILE A 68 -0.51 0.48 -6.18
CA ILE A 68 -0.36 1.94 -6.05
C ILE A 68 -0.45 2.55 -7.46
N SER A 69 -1.27 3.57 -7.60
CA SER A 69 -1.41 4.34 -8.83
C SER A 69 -1.10 5.82 -8.57
N VAL A 70 -0.31 6.42 -9.45
CA VAL A 70 0.10 7.83 -9.41
C VAL A 70 -0.38 8.51 -10.68
N ASP A 71 -1.14 9.60 -10.54
CA ASP A 71 -1.81 10.31 -11.65
C ASP A 71 -2.56 9.35 -12.59
N ASP A 72 -3.32 8.43 -11.98
CA ASP A 72 -4.10 7.39 -12.66
C ASP A 72 -3.28 6.39 -13.49
N LYS A 73 -1.94 6.42 -13.38
CA LYS A 73 -1.04 5.40 -13.92
C LYS A 73 -0.70 4.37 -12.83
N ASP A 74 -0.90 3.11 -13.15
CA ASP A 74 -0.43 2.02 -12.28
C ASP A 74 1.10 1.97 -12.30
N ILE A 75 1.71 2.25 -11.14
CA ILE A 75 3.17 2.24 -10.97
C ILE A 75 3.66 0.95 -10.31
N THR A 76 2.79 -0.07 -10.17
CA THR A 76 3.13 -1.39 -9.64
C THR A 76 3.24 -2.46 -10.74
N PRO A 77 4.15 -2.33 -11.73
CA PRO A 77 4.23 -3.26 -12.87
C PRO A 77 4.62 -4.69 -12.45
N VAL A 78 5.33 -4.83 -11.32
CA VAL A 78 5.44 -6.10 -10.61
C VAL A 78 4.49 -6.01 -9.40
N PRO A 79 3.51 -6.92 -9.28
CA PRO A 79 2.55 -6.87 -8.18
C PRO A 79 3.30 -7.02 -6.85
N ILE A 80 3.18 -6.01 -5.99
CA ILE A 80 3.68 -6.07 -4.63
C ILE A 80 2.74 -6.99 -3.87
N LYS A 81 3.22 -8.15 -3.46
CA LYS A 81 2.41 -9.16 -2.80
C LYS A 81 3.19 -9.81 -1.68
N GLY A 82 2.46 -10.38 -0.73
CA GLY A 82 3.04 -11.20 0.31
C GLY A 82 2.00 -12.10 0.93
N GLU A 83 2.44 -12.79 1.97
CA GLU A 83 1.64 -13.75 2.71
C GLU A 83 1.90 -13.56 4.20
N ILE A 84 0.88 -13.84 5.02
CA ILE A 84 1.01 -13.89 6.48
C ILE A 84 1.81 -15.14 6.87
N GLU A 85 2.97 -14.92 7.50
CA GLU A 85 3.80 -15.96 8.09
C GLU A 85 3.88 -15.78 9.60
N LYS A 86 3.52 -16.82 10.37
CA LYS A 86 3.54 -16.79 11.84
C LYS A 86 2.67 -15.67 12.45
N GLY A 87 1.51 -15.42 11.85
CA GLY A 87 0.50 -14.48 12.34
C GLY A 87 0.64 -13.04 11.84
N TYR A 88 1.73 -12.69 11.14
CA TYR A 88 1.89 -11.36 10.54
C TYR A 88 2.67 -11.39 9.21
N SER A 89 2.64 -10.26 8.49
CA SER A 89 3.48 -9.98 7.33
C SER A 89 3.84 -8.51 7.35
N ALA A 90 5.13 -8.18 7.30
CA ALA A 90 5.62 -6.82 7.28
C ALA A 90 6.62 -6.64 6.14
N VAL A 91 6.29 -5.78 5.17
CA VAL A 91 7.10 -5.56 3.97
C VAL A 91 7.36 -4.07 3.79
N ARG A 92 8.61 -3.73 3.52
CA ARG A 92 9.07 -2.40 3.09
C ARG A 92 9.62 -2.51 1.67
N GLY A 93 9.36 -1.51 0.85
CA GLY A 93 10.02 -1.37 -0.44
C GLY A 93 9.97 0.05 -0.96
N SER A 94 10.57 0.26 -2.12
CA SER A 94 10.51 1.52 -2.87
C SER A 94 10.10 1.24 -4.32
N ILE A 95 9.36 2.17 -4.91
CA ILE A 95 8.94 2.11 -6.31
C ILE A 95 9.59 3.28 -7.04
N LYS A 96 10.32 3.00 -8.11
CA LYS A 96 10.80 4.06 -9.03
C LYS A 96 9.64 4.54 -9.88
N PHE A 97 9.32 5.84 -9.80
CA PHE A 97 8.23 6.48 -10.51
C PHE A 97 8.75 7.42 -11.61
#